data_AF-A0A1B6G1F0-F1
#
_entry.id   AF-A0A1B6G1F0-F1
#
_cell.length_a   1.000
_cell.length_b   1.000
_cell.length_c   1.000
_cell.angle_alpha   90.00
_cell.angle_beta   90.00
_cell.angle_gamma   90.00
#
_symmetry.space_group_name_H-M   'P 1'
#
loop_
_entity.id
_entity.type
_entity.pdbx_description
1 polymer ?
#
loop_
_entity_poly.entity_id
_entity_poly.type
_entity_poly.pdbx_seq_one_letter_code
_entity_poly.pdbx_strand_id
1 'polypeptide(L)'
;VIRHYYKWEKPIVLLSHSFGSNLSFVYSAVYPEEVSKFISIDCARHQMMVLPGTTVSSMRNTMDKTLKYEESLNPPQYSYDGLLEMFYKGRRGLISKEGCEILLSRGMSTLENGKVCLSRDVRVKLNAFGLLTEEVLLKLSGRIKCDVLSIQAENGTVHNNYKGEIFKKTVEII
;
A
#
# COMPACT_ATOMS: atom_id res chain seq x y z
N VAL A 1 7.63 12.95 8.44
CA VAL A 1 9.03 13.00 7.94
C VAL A 1 9.17 13.90 6.71
N ILE A 2 8.53 13.59 5.57
CA ILE A 2 8.69 14.36 4.31
C ILE A 2 8.33 15.85 4.49
N ARG A 3 7.15 16.16 5.02
CA ARG A 3 6.71 17.55 5.29
C ARG A 3 7.75 18.34 6.10
N HIS A 4 8.24 17.74 7.20
CA HIS A 4 9.23 18.38 8.07
C HIS A 4 10.59 18.55 7.38
N TYR A 5 11.05 17.54 6.64
CA TYR A 5 12.32 17.59 5.91
C TYR A 5 12.33 18.74 4.89
N TYR A 6 11.26 18.87 4.11
CA TYR A 6 11.10 19.94 3.13
C TYR A 6 10.55 21.25 3.72
N LYS A 7 10.31 21.31 5.04
CA LYS A 7 9.77 22.48 5.76
C LYS A 7 8.50 23.03 5.12
N TRP A 8 7.59 22.16 4.69
CA TRP A 8 6.32 22.58 4.10
C TRP A 8 5.38 23.08 5.18
N GLU A 9 5.25 24.40 5.29
CA GLU A 9 4.44 25.05 6.33
C GLU A 9 2.94 24.96 6.04
N LYS A 10 2.56 25.07 4.76
CA LYS A 10 1.15 25.02 4.32
C LYS A 10 0.60 23.58 4.30
N PRO A 11 -0.72 23.39 4.50
CA PRO A 11 -1.33 22.09 4.38
C PRO A 11 -1.16 21.50 2.97
N ILE A 12 -0.73 20.24 2.89
CA ILE A 12 -0.29 19.58 1.65
C ILE A 12 -1.46 18.93 0.91
N VAL A 13 -1.28 18.75 -0.39
CA VAL A 13 -2.17 17.91 -1.21
C VAL A 13 -1.56 16.53 -1.34
N LEU A 14 -2.32 15.50 -0.96
CA LEU A 14 -1.90 14.10 -1.07
C LEU A 14 -2.55 13.46 -2.28
N LEU A 15 -1.76 13.16 -3.31
CA LEU A 15 -2.15 12.27 -4.40
C LEU A 15 -1.49 10.91 -4.20
N SER A 16 -2.28 9.86 -4.17
CA SER A 16 -1.76 8.53 -3.85
C SER A 16 -2.55 7.41 -4.51
N HIS A 17 -1.90 6.26 -4.66
CA HIS A 17 -2.44 5.09 -5.33
C HIS A 17 -2.35 3.84 -4.43
N SER A 18 -3.38 2.98 -4.46
CA SER A 18 -3.38 1.67 -3.81
C SER A 18 -2.99 1.75 -2.32
N PHE A 19 -1.88 1.11 -1.91
CA PHE A 19 -1.40 1.17 -0.53
C PHE A 19 -1.05 2.60 -0.07
N GLY A 20 -0.49 3.43 -0.97
CA GLY A 20 -0.20 4.82 -0.66
C GLY A 20 -1.46 5.62 -0.27
N SER A 21 -2.62 5.24 -0.83
CA SER A 21 -3.91 5.82 -0.46
C SER A 21 -4.33 5.46 0.95
N ASN A 22 -4.01 4.25 1.44
CA ASN A 22 -4.24 3.88 2.84
C ASN A 22 -3.38 4.75 3.78
N LEU A 23 -2.09 4.92 3.46
CA LEU A 23 -1.21 5.77 4.25
C LEU A 23 -1.67 7.23 4.28
N SER A 24 -2.08 7.76 3.12
CA SER A 24 -2.58 9.13 3.00
C SER A 24 -3.89 9.34 3.74
N PHE A 25 -4.79 8.35 3.71
CA PHE A 25 -6.03 8.35 4.49
C PHE A 25 -5.74 8.42 6.00
N VAL A 26 -4.86 7.54 6.51
CA VAL A 26 -4.47 7.56 7.93
C VAL A 26 -3.81 8.89 8.30
N TYR A 27 -2.90 9.40 7.47
CA TYR A 27 -2.23 10.68 7.73
C TYR A 27 -3.23 11.85 7.79
N SER A 28 -4.17 11.90 6.86
CA SER A 28 -5.21 12.94 6.79
C SER A 28 -6.15 12.91 8.00
N ALA A 29 -6.38 11.73 8.59
CA ALA A 29 -7.18 11.58 9.80
C ALA A 29 -6.42 11.93 11.09
N VAL A 30 -5.12 11.58 11.16
CA VAL A 30 -4.28 11.81 12.33
C VAL A 30 -3.82 13.27 12.43
N TYR A 31 -3.51 13.88 11.28
CA TYR A 31 -3.04 15.27 11.16
C TYR A 31 -3.95 16.08 10.22
N PRO A 32 -5.24 16.28 10.59
CA PRO A 32 -6.22 16.87 9.67
C PRO A 32 -5.92 18.32 9.28
N GLU A 33 -5.19 19.06 10.12
CA GLU A 33 -4.78 20.43 9.82
C GLU A 33 -3.59 20.51 8.85
N GLU A 34 -2.93 19.38 8.57
CA GLU A 34 -1.75 19.35 7.69
C GLU A 34 -2.08 18.96 6.26
N VAL A 35 -3.33 18.60 5.96
CA VAL A 35 -3.75 18.15 4.63
C VAL A 35 -4.87 19.07 4.12
N SER A 36 -4.68 19.67 2.95
CA SER A 36 -5.72 20.50 2.31
C SER A 36 -6.62 19.69 1.40
N LYS A 37 -6.09 18.69 0.70
CA LYS A 37 -6.84 17.79 -0.19
C LYS A 37 -6.23 16.40 -0.23
N PHE A 38 -7.08 15.39 -0.36
CA PHE A 38 -6.66 14.00 -0.52
C PHE A 38 -7.32 13.38 -1.77
N ILE A 39 -6.48 13.00 -2.73
CA ILE A 39 -6.88 12.34 -3.97
C ILE A 39 -6.36 10.90 -3.94
N SER A 40 -7.27 9.94 -3.94
CA SER A 40 -6.93 8.52 -3.96
C SER A 40 -7.27 7.89 -5.30
N ILE A 41 -6.32 7.15 -5.88
CA ILE A 41 -6.52 6.30 -7.05
C ILE A 41 -6.57 4.85 -6.57
N ASP A 42 -7.68 4.17 -6.81
CA ASP A 42 -7.94 2.76 -6.51
C ASP A 42 -7.47 2.33 -5.11
N CYS A 43 -8.09 2.93 -4.08
CA CYS A 43 -7.66 2.82 -2.70
C CYS A 43 -7.87 1.42 -2.10
N ALA A 44 -6.80 0.78 -1.64
CA ALA A 44 -6.84 -0.56 -1.05
C ALA A 44 -7.04 -0.58 0.49
N ARG A 45 -7.44 0.52 1.14
CA ARG A 45 -7.46 0.64 2.62
C ARG A 45 -8.31 -0.43 3.31
N HIS A 46 -9.49 -0.73 2.79
CA HIS A 46 -10.40 -1.78 3.28
C HIS A 46 -9.85 -3.18 3.03
N GLN A 47 -9.01 -3.37 2.00
CA GLN A 47 -8.36 -4.66 1.75
C GLN A 47 -7.33 -4.99 2.83
N MET A 48 -6.74 -3.95 3.44
CA MET A 48 -5.67 -4.09 4.43
C MET A 48 -6.15 -4.21 5.87
N MET A 49 -7.46 -4.16 6.12
CA MET A 49 -7.97 -4.35 7.47
C MET A 49 -7.86 -5.81 7.91
N VAL A 50 -7.63 -6.00 9.20
CA VAL A 50 -7.73 -7.31 9.82
C VAL A 50 -9.19 -7.75 9.90
N LEU A 51 -9.45 -9.02 9.63
CA LEU A 51 -10.81 -9.56 9.76
C LEU A 51 -11.15 -9.76 11.24
N PRO A 52 -12.42 -9.58 11.63
CA PRO A 52 -12.87 -9.89 12.98
C PRO A 52 -12.44 -11.30 13.40
N GLY A 53 -11.88 -11.41 14.61
CA GLY A 53 -11.43 -12.69 15.17
C GLY A 53 -10.09 -13.22 14.65
N THR A 54 -9.44 -12.58 13.67
CA THR A 54 -8.17 -13.07 13.09
C THR A 54 -6.94 -12.28 13.55
N THR A 55 -7.10 -11.31 14.44
CA THR A 55 -6.01 -10.42 14.88
C THR A 55 -4.82 -11.19 15.45
N VAL A 56 -5.04 -12.05 16.44
CA VAL A 56 -3.96 -12.78 17.11
C VAL A 56 -3.27 -13.77 16.16
N SER A 57 -4.03 -14.50 15.33
CA SER A 57 -3.46 -15.44 14.36
C SER A 57 -2.68 -14.72 13.25
N SER A 58 -3.16 -13.56 12.79
CA SER A 58 -2.47 -12.71 11.83
C SER A 58 -1.17 -12.15 12.39
N MET A 59 -1.17 -11.72 13.66
CA MET A 59 0.03 -11.28 14.35
C MET A 59 1.06 -12.40 14.48
N ARG A 60 0.66 -13.59 14.95
CA ARG A 60 1.54 -14.76 15.04
C ARG A 60 2.17 -15.10 13.68
N ASN A 61 1.36 -15.22 12.64
CA ASN A 61 1.84 -15.51 11.28
C ASN A 61 2.82 -14.44 10.78
N THR A 62 2.62 -13.18 11.16
CA THR A 62 3.55 -12.09 10.83
C THR A 62 4.85 -12.27 11.58
N MET A 63 4.83 -12.55 12.89
CA MET A 63 6.04 -12.82 13.70
C MET A 63 6.84 -14.00 13.15
N ASP A 64 6.19 -15.14 12.92
CA ASP A 64 6.84 -16.36 12.43
C ASP A 64 7.53 -16.11 11.07
N LYS A 65 6.86 -15.36 10.18
CA LYS A 65 7.45 -14.99 8.89
C LYS A 65 8.58 -13.99 9.06
N THR A 66 8.45 -12.96 9.92
CA THR A 66 9.52 -11.99 10.17
C THR A 66 10.81 -12.71 10.52
N LEU A 67 10.77 -13.64 11.49
CA LEU A 67 11.93 -14.43 11.90
C LEU A 67 12.55 -15.18 10.71
N LYS A 68 11.72 -15.84 9.90
CA LYS A 68 12.18 -16.55 8.69
C LYS A 68 12.81 -15.62 7.64
N TYR A 69 12.30 -14.41 7.45
CA TYR A 69 12.85 -13.48 6.46
C TYR A 69 14.14 -12.81 6.95
N GLU A 70 14.34 -12.67 8.26
CA GLU A 70 15.60 -12.17 8.81
C GLU A 70 16.78 -13.13 8.56
N GLU A 71 16.52 -14.42 8.43
CA GLU A 71 17.53 -15.41 8.04
C GLU A 71 17.97 -15.31 6.57
N SER A 72 17.19 -14.64 5.71
CA SER A 72 17.42 -14.58 4.26
C SER A 72 17.19 -13.18 3.69
N LEU A 73 18.12 -12.27 3.98
CA LEU A 73 18.05 -10.86 3.57
C LEU A 73 18.51 -10.61 2.12
N ASN A 74 19.25 -11.55 1.53
CA ASN A 74 19.79 -11.35 0.18
C ASN A 74 18.67 -11.49 -0.88
N PRO A 75 18.43 -10.45 -1.70
CA PRO A 75 17.42 -10.53 -2.74
C PRO A 75 17.86 -11.56 -3.81
N PRO A 76 16.94 -12.42 -4.29
CA PRO A 76 17.26 -13.35 -5.37
C PRO A 76 17.71 -12.60 -6.63
N GLN A 77 18.62 -13.22 -7.39
CA GLN A 77 19.19 -12.67 -8.62
C GLN A 77 18.57 -13.36 -9.85
N TYR A 78 18.33 -12.59 -10.90
CA TYR A 78 17.65 -13.02 -12.11
C TYR A 78 18.34 -12.47 -13.37
N SER A 79 18.04 -13.01 -14.55
CA SER A 79 18.18 -12.24 -15.79
C SER A 79 17.10 -11.15 -15.85
N TYR A 80 17.30 -10.10 -16.66
CA TYR A 80 16.27 -9.07 -16.85
C TYR A 80 14.95 -9.67 -17.34
N ASP A 81 14.99 -10.47 -18.41
CA ASP A 81 13.79 -11.11 -18.96
C ASP A 81 13.13 -12.04 -17.94
N GLY A 82 13.93 -12.79 -17.17
CA GLY A 82 13.42 -13.67 -16.12
C GLY A 82 12.72 -12.89 -15.00
N LEU A 83 13.29 -11.75 -14.59
CA LEU A 83 12.68 -10.87 -13.61
C LEU A 83 11.38 -10.25 -14.14
N LEU A 84 11.39 -9.75 -15.37
CA LEU A 84 10.24 -9.13 -16.02
C LEU A 84 9.08 -10.13 -16.14
N GLU A 85 9.35 -11.34 -16.63
CA GLU A 85 8.34 -12.40 -16.75
C GLU A 85 7.79 -12.82 -15.40
N MET A 86 8.65 -13.03 -14.40
CA MET A 86 8.20 -13.35 -13.04
C MET A 86 7.34 -12.21 -12.46
N PHE A 87 7.75 -10.96 -12.65
CA PHE A 87 7.05 -9.80 -12.13
C PHE A 87 5.69 -9.64 -12.81
N TYR A 88 5.63 -9.72 -14.14
CA TYR A 88 4.39 -9.65 -14.92
C TYR A 88 3.40 -10.75 -14.55
N LYS A 89 3.85 -12.01 -14.48
CA LYS A 89 3.01 -13.14 -14.02
C LYS A 89 2.49 -12.92 -12.60
N GLY A 90 3.34 -12.37 -11.72
CA GLY A 90 2.96 -12.04 -10.35
C GLY A 90 1.85 -11.00 -10.24
N ARG A 91 1.61 -10.20 -11.29
CA ARG A 91 0.57 -9.16 -11.35
C ARG A 91 -0.77 -9.68 -11.84
N ARG A 92 -0.84 -10.91 -12.33
CA ARG A 92 -2.09 -11.59 -12.71
C ARG A 92 -2.97 -10.76 -13.66
N GLY A 93 -2.36 -10.09 -14.62
CA GLY A 93 -3.06 -9.28 -15.63
C GLY A 93 -3.52 -7.90 -15.16
N LEU A 94 -3.21 -7.48 -13.93
CA LEU A 94 -3.60 -6.15 -13.41
C LEU A 94 -2.80 -5.00 -14.02
N ILE A 95 -1.60 -5.28 -14.54
CA ILE A 95 -0.77 -4.29 -15.24
C ILE A 95 -0.22 -4.93 -16.52
N SER A 96 -0.04 -4.11 -17.56
CA SER A 96 0.56 -4.56 -18.81
C SER A 96 2.05 -4.90 -18.62
N LYS A 97 2.65 -5.55 -19.61
CA LYS A 97 4.08 -5.87 -19.58
C LYS A 97 4.92 -4.59 -19.65
N GLU A 98 4.52 -3.62 -20.45
CA GLU A 98 5.13 -2.29 -20.55
C GLU A 98 5.04 -1.55 -19.19
N GLY A 99 3.90 -1.67 -18.50
CA GLY A 99 3.75 -1.17 -17.14
C GLY A 99 4.73 -1.83 -16.15
N CYS A 100 5.00 -3.13 -16.31
CA CYS A 100 6.01 -3.83 -15.52
C CYS A 100 7.41 -3.30 -15.79
N GLU A 101 7.77 -3.03 -17.04
CA GLU A 101 9.06 -2.48 -17.43
C GLU A 101 9.29 -1.11 -16.79
N ILE A 102 8.29 -0.23 -16.84
CA ILE A 102 8.33 1.09 -16.18
C ILE A 102 8.55 0.94 -14.68
N LEU A 103 7.82 0.05 -14.00
CA LEU A 103 7.99 -0.17 -12.56
C LEU A 103 9.37 -0.75 -12.22
N LEU A 104 9.86 -1.68 -13.03
CA LEU A 104 11.18 -2.30 -12.83
C LEU A 104 12.31 -1.31 -13.09
N SER A 105 12.15 -0.31 -13.98
CA SER A 105 13.17 0.73 -14.21
C SER A 105 13.61 1.46 -12.94
N ARG A 106 12.75 1.53 -11.91
CA ARG A 106 13.04 2.12 -10.59
C ARG A 106 13.00 1.12 -9.44
N GLY A 107 12.54 -0.11 -9.70
CA GLY A 107 12.29 -1.15 -8.71
C GLY A 107 13.27 -2.33 -8.79
N MET A 108 14.28 -2.24 -9.65
CA MET A 108 15.36 -3.21 -9.77
C MET A 108 16.73 -2.53 -9.70
N SER A 109 17.73 -3.30 -9.32
CA SER A 109 19.14 -2.93 -9.38
C SER A 109 19.89 -3.92 -10.25
N THR A 110 20.85 -3.41 -11.03
CA THR A 110 21.81 -4.23 -11.76
C THR A 110 23.01 -4.51 -10.85
N LEU A 111 23.44 -5.76 -10.81
CA LEU A 111 24.57 -6.25 -10.04
C LEU A 111 25.84 -6.27 -10.89
N GLU A 112 27.00 -6.31 -10.25
CA GLU A 112 28.31 -6.34 -10.93
C GLU A 112 28.45 -7.51 -11.91
N ASN A 113 27.82 -8.64 -11.61
CA ASN A 113 27.81 -9.83 -12.47
C ASN A 113 26.82 -9.74 -13.66
N GLY A 114 26.22 -8.58 -13.90
CA GLY A 114 25.24 -8.33 -14.97
C GLY A 114 23.83 -8.86 -14.70
N LYS A 115 23.61 -9.58 -13.59
CA LYS A 115 22.26 -9.99 -13.17
C LYS A 115 21.49 -8.83 -12.55
N VAL A 116 20.18 -8.99 -12.43
CA VAL A 116 19.30 -8.02 -11.78
C VAL A 116 18.66 -8.59 -10.53
N CYS A 117 18.37 -7.73 -9.56
CA CYS A 117 17.57 -8.06 -8.38
C CYS A 117 16.57 -6.93 -8.10
N LEU A 118 15.59 -7.20 -7.26
CA LEU A 118 14.61 -6.18 -6.89
C LEU A 118 15.20 -5.26 -5.81
N SER A 119 15.13 -3.95 -6.03
CA SER A 119 15.71 -2.91 -5.17
C SER A 119 14.80 -2.58 -3.98
N ARG A 120 14.37 -3.61 -3.25
CA ARG A 120 13.47 -3.46 -2.09
C ARG A 120 13.85 -4.41 -0.97
N ASP A 121 13.48 -4.02 0.24
CA ASP A 121 13.61 -4.86 1.41
C ASP A 121 12.68 -6.09 1.31
N VAL A 122 13.23 -7.28 1.56
CA VAL A 122 12.48 -8.55 1.51
C VAL A 122 11.34 -8.58 2.54
N ARG A 123 11.46 -7.82 3.63
CA ARG A 123 10.47 -7.72 4.71
C ARG A 123 9.20 -6.98 4.29
N VAL A 124 9.24 -6.21 3.19
CA VAL A 124 8.01 -5.57 2.64
C VAL A 124 6.99 -6.61 2.14
N LYS A 125 7.39 -7.89 1.99
CA LYS A 125 6.45 -8.99 1.72
C LYS A 125 5.59 -9.38 2.94
N LEU A 126 5.93 -8.89 4.12
CA LEU A 126 5.23 -9.17 5.36
C LEU A 126 4.02 -8.26 5.52
N ASN A 127 3.00 -8.78 6.20
CA ASN A 127 1.91 -7.92 6.67
C ASN A 127 2.44 -7.01 7.76
N ALA A 128 1.92 -5.78 7.84
CA ALA A 128 2.25 -4.89 8.95
C ALA A 128 1.69 -5.44 10.27
N PHE A 129 2.43 -5.25 11.36
CA PHE A 129 1.88 -5.40 12.69
C PHE A 129 0.81 -4.34 12.95
N GLY A 130 -0.27 -4.73 13.61
CA GLY A 130 -1.34 -3.80 13.97
C GLY A 130 -2.14 -3.28 12.76
N LEU A 131 -2.49 -4.17 11.82
CA LEU A 131 -3.47 -3.85 10.78
C LEU A 131 -4.73 -3.25 11.41
N LEU A 132 -5.30 -2.26 10.74
CA LEU A 132 -6.48 -1.53 11.24
C LEU A 132 -7.68 -2.46 11.31
N THR A 133 -8.52 -2.30 12.33
CA THR A 133 -9.85 -2.91 12.39
C THR A 133 -10.86 -2.05 11.64
N GLU A 134 -12.04 -2.61 11.34
CA GLU A 134 -13.17 -1.83 10.82
C GLU A 134 -13.47 -0.62 11.71
N GLU A 135 -13.56 -0.83 13.03
CA GLU A 135 -13.85 0.23 14.00
C GLU A 135 -12.85 1.38 13.91
N VAL A 136 -11.55 1.07 13.83
CA VAL A 136 -10.50 2.09 13.71
C VAL A 136 -10.61 2.83 12.37
N LEU A 137 -10.88 2.13 11.26
CA LEU A 137 -11.09 2.77 9.96
C LEU A 137 -12.25 3.76 9.97
N LEU A 138 -13.38 3.40 10.57
CA LEU A 138 -14.54 4.30 10.67
C LEU A 138 -14.24 5.52 11.54
N LYS A 139 -13.55 5.33 12.67
CA LYS A 139 -13.11 6.43 13.55
C LYS A 139 -12.11 7.38 12.85
N LEU A 140 -11.21 6.85 12.04
CA LEU A 140 -10.28 7.66 11.25
C LEU A 140 -11.04 8.47 10.19
N SER A 141 -12.03 7.87 9.53
CA SER A 141 -12.84 8.54 8.51
C SER A 141 -13.46 9.83 9.08
N GLY A 142 -14.09 9.74 10.26
CA GLY A 142 -14.76 10.90 10.89
C GLY A 142 -13.81 11.98 11.43
N ARG A 143 -12.49 11.81 11.29
CA ARG A 143 -11.48 12.82 11.66
C ARG A 143 -10.91 13.56 10.46
N ILE A 144 -11.17 13.10 9.24
CA ILE A 144 -10.70 13.76 8.02
C ILE A 144 -11.49 15.05 7.84
N LYS A 145 -10.78 16.15 7.59
CA LYS A 145 -11.36 17.49 7.38
C LYS A 145 -11.15 18.05 5.98
N CYS A 146 -10.24 17.45 5.22
CA CYS A 146 -9.87 17.92 3.89
C CYS A 146 -10.84 17.42 2.82
N ASP A 147 -10.88 18.09 1.67
CA ASP A 147 -11.64 17.58 0.53
C ASP A 147 -11.06 16.23 0.05
N VAL A 148 -11.93 15.26 -0.18
CA VAL A 148 -11.54 13.92 -0.65
C VAL A 148 -12.09 13.64 -2.04
N LEU A 149 -11.20 13.25 -2.96
CA LEU A 149 -11.56 12.69 -4.26
C LEU A 149 -11.12 11.22 -4.31
N SER A 150 -12.08 10.32 -4.48
CA SER A 150 -11.83 8.89 -4.60
C SER A 150 -12.11 8.40 -6.01
N ILE A 151 -11.05 8.10 -6.75
CA ILE A 151 -11.11 7.57 -8.12
C ILE A 151 -11.02 6.05 -8.05
N GLN A 152 -12.02 5.36 -8.57
CA GLN A 152 -12.10 3.90 -8.57
C GLN A 152 -11.96 3.37 -9.99
N ALA A 153 -11.14 2.34 -10.17
CA ALA A 153 -11.10 1.61 -11.42
C ALA A 153 -12.30 0.65 -11.48
N GLU A 154 -12.89 0.47 -12.66
CA GLU A 154 -14.05 -0.42 -12.87
C GLU A 154 -13.76 -1.85 -12.40
N ASN A 155 -12.56 -2.34 -12.69
CA ASN A 155 -12.05 -3.65 -12.23
C ASN A 155 -11.02 -3.50 -11.09
N GLY A 156 -11.22 -2.50 -10.23
CA GLY A 156 -10.30 -2.12 -9.15
C GLY A 156 -10.45 -2.93 -7.87
N THR A 157 -10.02 -2.34 -6.76
CA THR A 157 -9.89 -2.98 -5.44
C THR A 157 -11.16 -2.93 -4.59
N VAL A 158 -12.14 -2.11 -4.95
CA VAL A 158 -13.45 -2.04 -4.30
C VAL A 158 -14.39 -3.02 -4.98
N HIS A 159 -14.74 -4.07 -4.26
CA HIS A 159 -15.62 -5.13 -4.76
C HIS A 159 -16.96 -5.11 -4.02
N ASN A 160 -18.01 -5.66 -4.62
CA ASN A 160 -19.32 -5.84 -3.98
C ASN A 160 -19.28 -6.97 -2.92
N ASN A 161 -18.60 -6.70 -1.81
CA ASN A 161 -18.46 -7.61 -0.67
C ASN A 161 -18.36 -6.82 0.63
N TYR A 162 -18.27 -7.54 1.77
CA TYR A 162 -18.18 -6.93 3.10
C TYR A 162 -17.09 -5.83 3.22
N LYS A 163 -15.91 -6.04 2.61
CA LYS A 163 -14.84 -5.03 2.65
C LYS A 163 -15.18 -3.80 1.81
N GLY A 164 -15.83 -3.98 0.66
CA GLY A 164 -16.30 -2.87 -0.17
C GLY A 164 -17.42 -2.06 0.49
N GLU A 165 -18.31 -2.70 1.24
CA GLU A 165 -19.33 -1.99 2.03
C GLU A 165 -18.69 -1.12 3.13
N ILE A 166 -17.63 -1.62 3.78
CA ILE A 166 -16.85 -0.81 4.72
C ILE A 166 -16.19 0.38 4.01
N PHE A 167 -15.64 0.17 2.82
CA PHE A 167 -15.10 1.27 2.03
C PHE A 167 -16.16 2.36 1.76
N LYS A 168 -17.37 2.00 1.33
CA LYS A 168 -18.46 2.96 1.09
C LYS A 168 -18.79 3.76 2.36
N LYS A 169 -18.95 3.08 3.51
CA LYS A 169 -19.16 3.73 4.80
C LYS A 169 -18.05 4.73 5.15
N THR A 170 -16.77 4.38 4.90
CA THR A 170 -15.67 5.31 5.15
C THR A 170 -15.73 6.55 4.27
N VAL A 171 -16.26 6.45 3.05
CA VAL A 171 -16.46 7.61 2.16
C VAL A 171 -17.65 8.44 2.60
N GLU A 172 -18.75 7.82 3.02
CA GLU A 172 -19.96 8.51 3.50
C GLU A 172 -19.74 9.29 4.81
N ILE A 173 -18.79 8.86 5.63
CA ILE A 173 -18.46 9.52 6.91
C ILE A 173 -17.62 10.79 6.71
N ILE A 174 -16.81 10.85 5.65
CA ILE A 174 -15.93 12.00 5.35
C ILE A 174 -16.77 13.12 4.78
#